data_AF-A0A8J6EF79-F1
#
_entry.id   AF-A0A8J6EF79-F1
#
_cell.length_a   1.000
_cell.length_b   1.000
_cell.length_c   1.000
_cell.angle_alpha   90.00
_cell.angle_beta   90.00
_cell.angle_gamma   90.00
#
_symmetry.space_group_name_H-M   'P 1'
#
loop_
_entity.id
_entity.type
_entity.pdbx_description
1 polymer ?
#
loop_
_entity_poly.entity_id
_entity_poly.type
_entity_poly.pdbx_seq_one_letter_code
_entity_poly.pdbx_strand_id
1 'polypeptide(L)'
;MDVKAYMQRVNLTDCEPPSLTALRKLHSHHAHSVPMESLSIHSGEKIILDIPWIYNKIVVRRRGGFCFENNGLFLWVLQQLGYEPKVLSSRVKERPFGNFSPPFSHMILTVELEGRRWLCDVGYGEGIIEPFPLEDGWEEEQDSGVYRIRVEGDEWYMERKDEELWRTLYKFTLEERTFEDFREMCEYLQTTPSSFFVRRSFCSLQLPRARLTYMGRSLISTEYTKGGGSVKTIRELTDEEIPSLLRDKFGIVLSGKLIVKDEDIVIPNASQLDCSSKVYLNLYLERIGITKFKVSSMQPSLSTLRTLHHHHLLSVPFESLSIHSGEKIILDTCWIYEKIVLRHRGGFCFENNGLFLWVLQTLGYNPRVLSARVLNKLTGVYERPFAHLILMVELEGRRWLCDVGFGEGIAEPFPLEAGWEEEQDSGVYRLRVEADEWYMEKKEEELWRTLYKFTLEERKFEDFREMCEYLQTSPKSFFVWKSFCSLMLPHGRLTYMGHRLISTEFTKGGGSVKTTRELTEEEIPDLLRQKFGTVLSGKLIPKDD
;
A
#
# COMPACT_ATOMS: atom_id res chain seq x y z
N MET A 1 -34.29 -9.90 7.44
CA MET A 1 -33.74 -10.32 6.13
C MET A 1 -34.16 -11.76 5.90
N ASP A 2 -34.51 -12.15 4.68
CA ASP A 2 -35.06 -13.47 4.35
C ASP A 2 -34.18 -14.16 3.30
N VAL A 3 -33.68 -15.34 3.62
CA VAL A 3 -32.85 -16.15 2.71
C VAL A 3 -33.64 -16.56 1.47
N LYS A 4 -34.95 -16.81 1.57
CA LYS A 4 -35.77 -17.21 0.41
C LYS A 4 -35.86 -16.10 -0.62
N ALA A 5 -36.03 -14.85 -0.18
CA ALA A 5 -36.00 -13.70 -1.08
C ALA A 5 -34.63 -13.51 -1.73
N TYR A 6 -33.53 -13.79 -1.03
CA TYR A 6 -32.20 -13.85 -1.64
C TYR A 6 -32.10 -14.96 -2.69
N MET A 7 -32.58 -16.17 -2.41
CA MET A 7 -32.58 -17.27 -3.40
C MET A 7 -33.34 -16.88 -4.67
N GLN A 8 -34.51 -16.26 -4.52
CA GLN A 8 -35.27 -15.71 -5.64
C GLN A 8 -34.49 -14.61 -6.40
N ARG A 9 -33.71 -13.77 -5.70
CA ARG A 9 -32.85 -12.75 -6.33
C ARG A 9 -31.79 -13.37 -7.23
N VAL A 10 -31.27 -14.55 -6.88
CA VAL A 10 -30.25 -15.29 -7.63
C VAL A 10 -30.83 -16.43 -8.49
N ASN A 11 -32.15 -16.47 -8.69
CA ASN A 11 -32.84 -17.48 -9.49
C ASN A 11 -32.68 -18.93 -8.99
N LEU A 12 -32.70 -19.11 -7.67
CA LEU A 12 -32.78 -20.41 -7.00
C LEU A 12 -34.13 -20.58 -6.30
N THR A 13 -34.65 -21.81 -6.29
CA THR A 13 -35.93 -22.18 -5.67
C THR A 13 -35.79 -22.77 -4.28
N ASP A 14 -34.65 -23.39 -3.99
CA ASP A 14 -34.46 -24.23 -2.81
C ASP A 14 -33.22 -23.84 -2.00
N CYS A 15 -33.28 -24.07 -0.69
CA CYS A 15 -32.13 -23.98 0.21
C CYS A 15 -31.65 -25.41 0.51
N GLU A 16 -30.64 -25.87 -0.22
CA GLU A 16 -29.98 -27.15 0.05
C GLU A 16 -29.12 -27.06 1.33
N PRO A 17 -28.96 -28.16 2.10
CA PRO A 17 -28.04 -28.18 3.23
C PRO A 17 -26.58 -27.98 2.77
N PRO A 18 -25.68 -27.52 3.66
CA PRO A 18 -24.28 -27.26 3.33
C PRO A 18 -23.59 -28.43 2.62
N SER A 19 -23.16 -28.21 1.39
CA SER A 19 -22.37 -29.16 0.59
C SER A 19 -21.63 -28.41 -0.51
N LEU A 20 -20.56 -29.00 -1.06
CA LEU A 20 -19.85 -28.37 -2.17
C LEU A 20 -20.76 -28.15 -3.39
N THR A 21 -21.65 -29.10 -3.68
CA THR A 21 -22.62 -29.00 -4.78
C THR A 21 -23.57 -27.82 -4.59
N ALA A 22 -24.11 -27.64 -3.39
CA ALA A 22 -24.97 -26.50 -3.08
C ALA A 22 -24.19 -25.18 -3.13
N LEU A 23 -22.94 -25.16 -2.66
CA LEU A 23 -22.08 -23.97 -2.69
C LEU A 23 -21.73 -23.54 -4.12
N ARG A 24 -21.38 -24.50 -5.00
CA ARG A 24 -21.14 -24.25 -6.44
C ARG A 24 -22.35 -23.63 -7.12
N LYS A 25 -23.54 -24.22 -6.93
CA LYS A 25 -24.80 -23.69 -7.44
C LYS A 25 -25.03 -22.26 -6.95
N LEU A 26 -24.92 -22.03 -5.64
CA LEU A 26 -25.16 -20.72 -5.02
C LEU A 26 -24.21 -19.65 -5.55
N HIS A 27 -22.92 -19.95 -5.65
CA HIS A 27 -21.89 -19.04 -6.13
C HIS A 27 -22.12 -18.67 -7.60
N SER A 28 -22.33 -19.66 -8.47
CA SER A 28 -22.59 -19.45 -9.90
C SER A 28 -23.86 -18.62 -10.12
N HIS A 29 -24.94 -18.97 -9.42
CA HIS A 29 -26.20 -18.23 -9.52
C HIS A 29 -26.08 -16.79 -9.03
N HIS A 30 -25.31 -16.51 -7.97
CA HIS A 30 -25.03 -15.15 -7.56
C HIS A 30 -24.26 -14.40 -8.65
N ALA A 31 -23.15 -14.95 -9.13
CA ALA A 31 -22.29 -14.32 -10.14
C ALA A 31 -23.06 -13.99 -11.43
N HIS A 32 -24.02 -14.83 -11.82
CA HIS A 32 -24.87 -14.62 -13.00
C HIS A 32 -26.05 -13.69 -12.79
N SER A 33 -26.41 -13.38 -11.53
CA SER A 33 -27.63 -12.63 -11.23
C SER A 33 -27.37 -11.25 -10.64
N VAL A 34 -26.27 -11.08 -9.91
CA VAL A 34 -25.96 -9.86 -9.15
C VAL A 34 -24.76 -9.16 -9.79
N PRO A 35 -24.94 -7.99 -10.41
CA PRO A 35 -23.82 -7.24 -10.97
C PRO A 35 -22.88 -6.70 -9.88
N MET A 36 -21.58 -6.67 -10.19
CA MET A 36 -20.62 -5.83 -9.47
C MET A 36 -20.72 -4.41 -10.01
N GLU A 37 -21.06 -3.42 -9.18
CA GLU A 37 -21.31 -2.05 -9.62
C GLU A 37 -20.89 -0.99 -8.60
N SER A 38 -20.58 0.21 -9.09
CA SER A 38 -20.22 1.38 -8.29
C SER A 38 -21.18 2.56 -8.45
N LEU A 39 -22.35 2.35 -9.05
CA LEU A 39 -23.24 3.43 -9.53
C LEU A 39 -23.81 4.28 -8.40
N SER A 40 -23.84 3.75 -7.17
CA SER A 40 -24.26 4.50 -5.98
C SER A 40 -23.45 5.80 -5.82
N ILE A 41 -22.13 5.72 -6.02
CA ILE A 41 -21.20 6.85 -5.92
C ILE A 41 -21.62 7.98 -6.88
N HIS A 42 -22.04 7.62 -8.08
CA HIS A 42 -22.38 8.55 -9.16
C HIS A 42 -23.85 8.92 -9.24
N SER A 43 -24.70 8.28 -8.43
CA SER A 43 -26.12 8.61 -8.28
C SER A 43 -26.42 9.36 -6.97
N GLY A 44 -25.39 9.75 -6.22
CA GLY A 44 -25.51 10.47 -4.94
C GLY A 44 -25.93 9.60 -3.75
N GLU A 45 -25.77 8.28 -3.84
CA GLU A 45 -26.00 7.33 -2.75
C GLU A 45 -24.67 6.93 -2.09
N LYS A 46 -24.59 6.91 -0.76
CA LYS A 46 -23.41 6.39 -0.04
C LYS A 46 -23.44 4.86 0.01
N ILE A 47 -22.28 4.23 -0.19
CA ILE A 47 -22.09 2.80 0.05
C ILE A 47 -21.89 2.61 1.56
N ILE A 48 -22.73 1.77 2.16
CA ILE A 48 -22.75 1.50 3.60
C ILE A 48 -22.53 0.00 3.81
N LEU A 49 -21.47 -0.35 4.54
CA LEU A 49 -21.16 -1.73 4.92
C LEU A 49 -22.02 -2.16 6.13
N ASP A 50 -23.33 -2.26 5.90
CA ASP A 50 -24.33 -2.75 6.83
C ASP A 50 -25.18 -3.81 6.13
N ILE A 51 -25.27 -5.02 6.70
CA ILE A 51 -25.91 -6.16 6.01
C ILE A 51 -27.40 -5.90 5.72
N PRO A 52 -28.22 -5.36 6.66
CA PRO A 52 -29.59 -4.91 6.34
C PRO A 52 -29.66 -3.92 5.17
N TRP A 53 -28.77 -2.93 5.12
CA TRP A 53 -28.71 -1.96 4.01
C TRP A 53 -28.36 -2.62 2.67
N ILE A 54 -27.33 -3.47 2.68
CA ILE A 54 -26.87 -4.23 1.51
C ILE A 54 -27.98 -5.17 1.02
N TYR A 55 -28.64 -5.88 1.92
CA TYR A 55 -29.77 -6.76 1.59
C TYR A 55 -30.90 -5.97 0.92
N ASN A 56 -31.28 -4.82 1.48
CA ASN A 56 -32.31 -3.98 0.88
C ASN A 56 -31.89 -3.50 -0.53
N LYS A 57 -30.63 -3.11 -0.72
CA LYS A 57 -30.10 -2.67 -2.02
C LYS A 57 -30.08 -3.82 -3.05
N ILE A 58 -29.42 -4.93 -2.75
CA ILE A 58 -29.16 -6.01 -3.70
C ILE A 58 -30.40 -6.90 -3.90
N VAL A 59 -31.09 -7.27 -2.82
CA VAL A 59 -32.22 -8.22 -2.87
C VAL A 59 -33.52 -7.52 -3.17
N VAL A 60 -33.90 -6.52 -2.36
CA VAL A 60 -35.22 -5.86 -2.46
C VAL A 60 -35.28 -4.91 -3.66
N ARG A 61 -34.30 -4.01 -3.80
CA ARG A 61 -34.21 -3.05 -4.93
C ARG A 61 -33.61 -3.66 -6.20
N ARG A 62 -33.22 -4.94 -6.17
CA ARG A 62 -32.58 -5.70 -7.27
C ARG A 62 -31.36 -5.00 -7.89
N ARG A 63 -30.62 -4.21 -7.11
CA ARG A 63 -29.34 -3.62 -7.56
C ARG A 63 -28.23 -4.67 -7.60
N GLY A 64 -27.06 -4.23 -8.04
CA GLY A 64 -25.78 -4.87 -7.73
C GLY A 64 -25.13 -4.26 -6.49
N GLY A 65 -23.83 -4.49 -6.32
CA GLY A 65 -23.03 -3.77 -5.32
C GLY A 65 -21.52 -3.79 -5.58
N PHE A 66 -20.78 -3.14 -4.69
CA PHE A 66 -19.33 -3.18 -4.58
C PHE A 66 -18.82 -4.60 -4.23
N CYS A 67 -17.51 -4.85 -4.29
CA CYS A 67 -16.96 -6.14 -3.87
C CYS A 67 -17.32 -6.47 -2.40
N PHE A 68 -17.24 -5.48 -1.51
CA PHE A 68 -17.63 -5.61 -0.10
C PHE A 68 -19.14 -5.87 0.07
N GLU A 69 -19.99 -5.28 -0.77
CA GLU A 69 -21.44 -5.50 -0.68
C GLU A 69 -21.82 -6.91 -1.17
N ASN A 70 -21.23 -7.38 -2.28
CA ASN A 70 -21.47 -8.73 -2.80
C ASN A 70 -20.94 -9.79 -1.84
N ASN A 71 -19.66 -9.73 -1.48
CA ASN A 71 -19.06 -10.72 -0.60
C ASN A 71 -19.57 -10.58 0.85
N GLY A 72 -19.97 -9.39 1.30
CA GLY A 72 -20.65 -9.19 2.59
C GLY A 72 -22.04 -9.82 2.63
N LEU A 73 -22.84 -9.66 1.58
CA LEU A 73 -24.15 -10.33 1.47
C LEU A 73 -23.97 -11.84 1.36
N PHE A 74 -23.00 -12.30 0.57
CA PHE A 74 -22.71 -13.72 0.39
C PHE A 74 -22.25 -14.35 1.71
N LEU A 75 -21.40 -13.66 2.48
CA LEU A 75 -21.01 -14.04 3.84
C LEU A 75 -22.25 -14.30 4.72
N TRP A 76 -23.19 -13.36 4.74
CA TRP A 76 -24.43 -13.49 5.51
C TRP A 76 -25.23 -14.72 5.06
N VAL A 77 -25.45 -14.90 3.75
CA VAL A 77 -26.21 -16.06 3.23
C VAL A 77 -25.54 -17.38 3.58
N LEU A 78 -24.22 -17.48 3.41
CA LEU A 78 -23.48 -18.70 3.75
C LEU A 78 -23.65 -19.05 5.24
N GLN A 79 -23.55 -18.07 6.13
CA GLN A 79 -23.80 -18.27 7.56
C GLN A 79 -25.24 -18.73 7.85
N GLN A 80 -26.24 -18.15 7.18
CA GLN A 80 -27.64 -18.56 7.36
C GLN A 80 -27.92 -19.98 6.86
N LEU A 81 -27.17 -20.44 5.86
CA LEU A 81 -27.29 -21.81 5.33
C LEU A 81 -26.52 -22.84 6.16
N GLY A 82 -25.70 -22.40 7.13
CA GLY A 82 -24.94 -23.29 8.02
C GLY A 82 -23.52 -23.59 7.55
N TYR A 83 -22.98 -22.82 6.60
CA TYR A 83 -21.54 -22.84 6.33
C TYR A 83 -20.79 -22.03 7.38
N GLU A 84 -19.48 -22.29 7.52
CA GLU A 84 -18.57 -21.53 8.37
C GLU A 84 -17.58 -20.71 7.52
N PRO A 85 -18.03 -19.62 6.86
CA PRO A 85 -17.16 -18.80 6.03
C PRO A 85 -16.20 -17.96 6.88
N LYS A 86 -14.94 -17.89 6.44
CA LYS A 86 -13.93 -16.96 6.96
C LYS A 86 -13.71 -15.82 5.97
N VAL A 87 -13.58 -14.59 6.48
CA VAL A 87 -13.30 -13.40 5.66
C VAL A 87 -11.80 -13.20 5.55
N LEU A 88 -11.31 -12.95 4.34
CA LEU A 88 -9.92 -12.58 4.09
C LEU A 88 -9.86 -11.24 3.33
N SER A 89 -8.73 -10.55 3.47
CA SER A 89 -8.40 -9.35 2.69
C SER A 89 -7.46 -9.72 1.55
N SER A 90 -7.70 -9.14 0.37
CA SER A 90 -6.82 -9.26 -0.79
C SER A 90 -6.44 -7.91 -1.38
N ARG A 91 -5.37 -7.92 -2.16
CA ARG A 91 -4.81 -6.77 -2.88
C ARG A 91 -4.88 -7.07 -4.37
N VAL A 92 -5.64 -6.27 -5.11
CA VAL A 92 -5.85 -6.38 -6.56
C VAL A 92 -4.60 -5.93 -7.31
N LYS A 93 -4.23 -6.66 -8.36
CA LYS A 93 -3.16 -6.26 -9.28
C LYS A 93 -3.70 -5.18 -10.22
N GLU A 94 -3.30 -3.94 -9.99
CA GLU A 94 -3.79 -2.79 -10.76
C GLU A 94 -3.22 -2.78 -12.18
N ARG A 95 -4.07 -2.40 -13.14
CA ARG A 95 -3.68 -2.11 -14.52
C ARG A 95 -3.69 -0.59 -14.73
N PRO A 96 -2.71 0.01 -15.45
CA PRO A 96 -1.66 -0.61 -16.26
C PRO A 96 -0.33 -0.86 -15.54
N PHE A 97 -0.13 -0.30 -14.34
CA PHE A 97 1.20 -0.19 -13.73
C PHE A 97 1.73 -1.48 -13.08
N GLY A 98 0.86 -2.47 -12.85
CA GLY A 98 1.25 -3.76 -12.28
C GLY A 98 1.57 -3.72 -10.78
N ASN A 99 1.27 -2.63 -10.06
CA ASN A 99 1.37 -2.60 -8.61
C ASN A 99 0.15 -3.30 -7.97
N PHE A 100 0.30 -3.75 -6.72
CA PHE A 100 -0.84 -4.22 -5.95
C PHE A 100 -1.51 -3.06 -5.24
N SER A 101 -2.83 -3.00 -5.29
CA SER A 101 -3.66 -2.02 -4.58
C SER A 101 -3.45 -2.11 -3.07
N PRO A 102 -3.94 -1.14 -2.27
CA PRO A 102 -3.79 -1.18 -0.82
C PRO A 102 -4.36 -2.44 -0.13
N PRO A 103 -3.92 -2.79 1.08
CA PRO A 103 -4.59 -3.81 1.92
C PRO A 103 -6.08 -3.52 2.08
N PHE A 104 -6.92 -4.55 2.26
CA PHE A 104 -8.38 -4.44 2.36
C PHE A 104 -9.08 -3.90 1.10
N SER A 105 -8.37 -3.67 -0.02
CA SER A 105 -8.97 -3.16 -1.25
C SER A 105 -9.96 -4.12 -1.91
N HIS A 106 -9.85 -5.43 -1.61
CA HIS A 106 -10.82 -6.43 -2.03
C HIS A 106 -11.08 -7.43 -0.90
N MET A 107 -12.34 -7.83 -0.73
CA MET A 107 -12.78 -8.80 0.28
C MET A 107 -13.02 -10.11 -0.43
N ILE A 108 -12.54 -11.22 0.13
CA ILE A 108 -12.81 -12.57 -0.36
C ILE A 108 -13.22 -13.46 0.82
N LEU A 109 -13.85 -14.59 0.53
CA LEU A 109 -14.29 -15.55 1.53
C LEU A 109 -13.63 -16.89 1.33
N THR A 110 -13.49 -17.67 2.40
CA THR A 110 -13.16 -19.09 2.30
C THR A 110 -14.15 -19.91 3.10
N VAL A 111 -14.45 -21.12 2.63
CA VAL A 111 -15.29 -22.10 3.33
C VAL A 111 -14.52 -23.40 3.42
N GLU A 112 -14.53 -24.05 4.58
CA GLU A 112 -13.99 -25.39 4.74
C GLU A 112 -15.09 -26.44 4.58
N LEU A 113 -14.91 -27.37 3.65
CA LEU A 113 -15.84 -28.47 3.37
C LEU A 113 -15.03 -29.72 3.07
N GLU A 114 -15.41 -30.84 3.68
CA GLU A 114 -14.80 -32.15 3.42
C GLU A 114 -13.26 -32.15 3.62
N GLY A 115 -12.77 -31.36 4.59
CA GLY A 115 -11.34 -31.22 4.88
C GLY A 115 -10.55 -30.38 3.88
N ARG A 116 -11.21 -29.69 2.95
CA ARG A 116 -10.60 -28.78 1.96
C ARG A 116 -11.12 -27.36 2.13
N ARG A 117 -10.26 -26.38 1.85
CA ARG A 117 -10.63 -24.96 1.82
C ARG A 117 -10.97 -24.53 0.40
N TRP A 118 -12.08 -23.84 0.28
CA TRP A 118 -12.64 -23.34 -0.97
C TRP A 118 -12.70 -21.83 -0.94
N LEU A 119 -12.00 -21.17 -1.86
CA LEU A 119 -12.12 -19.74 -2.07
C LEU A 119 -13.46 -19.42 -2.72
N CYS A 120 -14.20 -18.49 -2.12
CA CYS A 120 -15.45 -17.95 -2.64
C CYS A 120 -15.29 -16.46 -2.87
N ASP A 121 -15.53 -16.00 -4.09
CA ASP A 121 -15.45 -14.60 -4.47
C ASP A 121 -16.49 -14.28 -5.54
N VAL A 122 -17.64 -13.77 -5.08
CA VAL A 122 -18.73 -13.29 -5.94
C VAL A 122 -18.65 -11.79 -6.20
N GLY A 123 -17.59 -11.14 -5.72
CA GLY A 123 -17.41 -9.69 -5.73
C GLY A 123 -16.34 -9.18 -6.69
N TYR A 124 -15.71 -10.05 -7.48
CA TYR A 124 -14.67 -9.67 -8.45
C TYR A 124 -15.14 -9.89 -9.90
N GLY A 125 -15.37 -8.80 -10.63
CA GLY A 125 -16.08 -8.83 -11.92
C GLY A 125 -15.45 -9.69 -13.03
N GLU A 126 -14.14 -10.00 -13.02
CA GLU A 126 -13.51 -10.95 -13.97
C GLU A 126 -13.10 -12.29 -13.36
N GLY A 127 -13.60 -12.58 -12.15
CA GLY A 127 -13.17 -13.69 -11.32
C GLY A 127 -13.87 -15.02 -11.60
N ILE A 128 -13.60 -15.96 -10.70
CA ILE A 128 -14.23 -17.28 -10.63
C ILE A 128 -15.75 -17.15 -10.48
N ILE A 129 -16.48 -18.11 -11.03
CA ILE A 129 -17.95 -18.21 -10.91
C ILE A 129 -18.38 -19.41 -10.06
N GLU A 130 -17.44 -20.29 -9.72
CA GLU A 130 -17.62 -21.37 -8.75
C GLU A 130 -16.50 -21.33 -7.69
N PRO A 131 -16.75 -21.85 -6.48
CA PRO A 131 -15.73 -21.92 -5.44
C PRO A 131 -14.49 -22.65 -5.93
N PHE A 132 -13.33 -22.07 -5.67
CA PHE A 132 -12.06 -22.54 -6.21
C PHE A 132 -11.23 -23.22 -5.12
N PRO A 133 -10.68 -24.43 -5.34
CA PRO A 133 -9.81 -25.09 -4.38
C PRO A 133 -8.61 -24.24 -4.01
N LEU A 134 -8.38 -24.09 -2.70
CA LEU A 134 -7.22 -23.35 -2.20
C LEU A 134 -6.02 -24.29 -2.03
N GLU A 135 -5.40 -24.66 -3.15
CA GLU A 135 -4.27 -25.60 -3.23
C GLU A 135 -3.21 -25.05 -4.20
N ASP A 136 -1.94 -25.04 -3.80
CA ASP A 136 -0.85 -24.50 -4.63
C ASP A 136 -0.69 -25.28 -5.94
N GLY A 137 -0.62 -24.56 -7.05
CA GLY A 137 -0.57 -25.13 -8.39
C GLY A 137 -1.88 -25.70 -8.90
N TRP A 138 -3.00 -25.62 -8.16
CA TRP A 138 -4.30 -26.07 -8.66
C TRP A 138 -4.74 -25.20 -9.83
N GLU A 139 -5.01 -25.83 -10.97
CA GLU A 139 -5.53 -25.18 -12.18
C GLU A 139 -6.91 -25.74 -12.51
N GLU A 140 -7.87 -24.87 -12.83
CA GLU A 140 -9.22 -25.29 -13.18
C GLU A 140 -9.83 -24.34 -14.22
N GLU A 141 -10.48 -24.92 -15.22
CA GLU A 141 -11.25 -24.21 -16.24
C GLU A 141 -12.71 -24.07 -15.79
N GLN A 142 -13.19 -22.83 -15.69
CA GLN A 142 -14.58 -22.47 -15.48
C GLN A 142 -15.10 -21.73 -16.72
N ASP A 143 -16.42 -21.55 -16.85
CA ASP A 143 -16.98 -20.81 -18.00
C ASP A 143 -16.47 -19.35 -18.08
N SER A 144 -16.00 -18.77 -16.98
CA SER A 144 -15.43 -17.43 -16.94
C SER A 144 -13.94 -17.34 -17.32
N GLY A 145 -13.24 -18.48 -17.40
CA GLY A 145 -11.81 -18.55 -17.73
C GLY A 145 -11.08 -19.73 -17.08
N VAL A 146 -9.77 -19.79 -17.31
CA VAL A 146 -8.89 -20.76 -16.65
C VAL A 146 -8.15 -20.04 -15.53
N TYR A 147 -8.21 -20.59 -14.32
CA TYR A 147 -7.64 -19.98 -13.13
C TYR A 147 -6.64 -20.91 -12.47
N ARG A 148 -5.75 -20.33 -11.67
CA ARG A 148 -4.89 -21.09 -10.76
C ARG A 148 -4.64 -20.39 -9.45
N ILE A 149 -4.27 -21.19 -8.45
CA ILE A 149 -3.65 -20.71 -7.22
C ILE A 149 -2.15 -20.92 -7.31
N ARG A 150 -1.39 -19.88 -6.97
CA ARG A 150 0.07 -19.93 -6.79
C ARG A 150 0.41 -19.43 -5.39
N VAL A 151 1.36 -20.07 -4.72
CA VAL A 151 1.81 -19.69 -3.37
C VAL A 151 3.29 -19.29 -3.39
N GLU A 152 3.63 -18.17 -2.75
CA GLU A 152 5.01 -17.76 -2.51
C GLU A 152 5.16 -17.29 -1.05
N GLY A 153 5.86 -18.08 -0.23
CA GLY A 153 5.95 -17.83 1.20
C GLY A 153 4.57 -17.91 1.86
N ASP A 154 4.16 -16.85 2.54
CA ASP A 154 2.84 -16.73 3.19
C ASP A 154 1.75 -16.13 2.28
N GLU A 155 2.11 -15.74 1.04
CA GLU A 155 1.22 -15.06 0.10
C GLU A 155 0.62 -16.04 -0.92
N TRP A 156 -0.67 -15.90 -1.15
CA TRP A 156 -1.47 -16.66 -2.11
C TRP A 156 -1.87 -15.75 -3.26
N TYR A 157 -1.82 -16.25 -4.48
CA TYR A 157 -2.13 -15.51 -5.70
C TYR A 157 -3.24 -16.22 -6.45
N MET A 158 -4.34 -15.50 -6.69
CA MET A 158 -5.36 -15.91 -7.66
C MET A 158 -4.92 -15.39 -9.03
N GLU A 159 -4.69 -16.30 -9.96
CA GLU A 159 -4.24 -15.97 -11.30
C GLU A 159 -5.22 -16.50 -12.34
N ARG A 160 -5.30 -15.79 -13.46
CA ARG A 160 -6.10 -16.15 -14.62
C ARG A 160 -5.17 -16.31 -15.82
N LYS A 161 -5.42 -17.34 -16.62
CA LYS A 161 -4.75 -17.53 -17.89
C LYS A 161 -5.34 -16.56 -18.91
N ASP A 162 -4.49 -15.69 -19.46
CA ASP A 162 -4.78 -14.85 -20.61
C ASP A 162 -3.91 -15.39 -21.77
N GLU A 163 -4.52 -16.08 -22.73
CA GLU A 163 -3.83 -16.81 -23.80
C GLU A 163 -2.84 -17.87 -23.24
N GLU A 164 -1.53 -17.66 -23.39
CA GLU A 164 -0.50 -18.56 -22.86
C GLU A 164 0.12 -18.08 -21.54
N LEU A 165 -0.24 -16.87 -21.08
CA LEU A 165 0.38 -16.24 -19.92
C LEU A 165 -0.54 -16.26 -18.70
N TRP A 166 0.04 -16.53 -17.53
CA TRP A 166 -0.64 -16.36 -16.25
C TRP A 166 -0.57 -14.92 -15.81
N ARG A 167 -1.75 -14.33 -15.58
CA ARG A 167 -1.89 -13.00 -15.03
C ARG A 167 -2.45 -13.08 -13.61
N THR A 168 -1.76 -12.48 -12.66
CA THR A 168 -2.28 -12.28 -11.32
C THR A 168 -3.50 -11.34 -11.31
N LEU A 169 -4.59 -11.76 -10.67
CA LEU A 169 -5.77 -10.93 -10.41
C LEU A 169 -5.61 -10.20 -9.07
N TYR A 170 -5.33 -10.95 -8.02
CA TYR A 170 -5.08 -10.42 -6.68
C TYR A 170 -4.21 -11.37 -5.86
N LYS A 171 -3.64 -10.85 -4.78
CA LYS A 171 -2.91 -11.63 -3.78
C LYS A 171 -3.50 -11.46 -2.38
N PHE A 172 -3.31 -12.43 -1.50
CA PHE A 172 -3.86 -12.44 -0.15
C PHE A 172 -3.05 -13.33 0.79
N THR A 173 -3.28 -13.15 2.09
CA THR A 173 -2.83 -14.09 3.12
C THR A 173 -4.04 -14.80 3.73
N LEU A 174 -3.79 -15.82 4.54
CA LEU A 174 -4.83 -16.56 5.25
C LEU A 174 -5.21 -15.94 6.60
N GLU A 175 -4.81 -14.69 6.81
CA GLU A 175 -5.11 -13.97 8.04
C GLU A 175 -6.60 -13.57 8.06
N GLU A 176 -7.32 -14.09 9.05
CA GLU A 176 -8.75 -13.87 9.18
C GLU A 176 -9.07 -12.40 9.48
N ARG A 177 -10.12 -11.91 8.84
CA ARG A 177 -10.66 -10.56 8.95
C ARG A 177 -12.11 -10.61 9.41
N THR A 178 -12.60 -9.43 9.76
CA THR A 178 -14.02 -9.19 10.02
C THR A 178 -14.57 -8.30 8.90
N PHE A 179 -15.87 -8.38 8.65
CA PHE A 179 -16.53 -7.50 7.68
C PHE A 179 -16.31 -6.01 8.00
N GLU A 180 -16.23 -5.68 9.28
CA GLU A 180 -15.98 -4.32 9.79
C GLU A 180 -14.60 -3.77 9.39
N ASP A 181 -13.58 -4.62 9.28
CA ASP A 181 -12.20 -4.20 8.94
C ASP A 181 -12.14 -3.48 7.56
N PHE A 182 -13.15 -3.65 6.70
CA PHE A 182 -13.21 -3.06 5.36
C PHE A 182 -13.85 -1.66 5.31
N ARG A 183 -14.42 -1.16 6.42
CA ARG A 183 -15.17 0.11 6.43
C ARG A 183 -14.34 1.30 5.95
N GLU A 184 -13.10 1.42 6.45
CA GLU A 184 -12.22 2.54 6.07
C GLU A 184 -11.82 2.47 4.59
N MET A 185 -11.50 1.27 4.08
CA MET A 185 -11.17 1.09 2.68
C MET A 185 -12.38 1.32 1.75
N CYS A 186 -13.58 0.96 2.20
CA CYS A 186 -14.81 1.31 1.49
C CYS A 186 -15.00 2.84 1.40
N GLU A 187 -14.73 3.57 2.49
CA GLU A 187 -14.77 5.04 2.46
C GLU A 187 -13.74 5.59 1.46
N TYR A 188 -12.49 5.12 1.51
CA TYR A 188 -11.44 5.53 0.58
C TYR A 188 -11.85 5.27 -0.89
N LEU A 189 -12.24 4.04 -1.22
CA LEU A 189 -12.60 3.68 -2.59
C LEU A 189 -13.84 4.42 -3.11
N GLN A 190 -14.74 4.88 -2.24
CA GLN A 190 -15.95 5.59 -2.68
C GLN A 190 -15.84 7.12 -2.68
N THR A 191 -14.82 7.70 -2.03
CA THR A 191 -14.70 9.16 -1.86
C THR A 191 -13.41 9.75 -2.41
N THR A 192 -12.33 8.98 -2.45
CA THR A 192 -11.02 9.53 -2.83
C THR A 192 -10.99 9.84 -4.33
N PRO A 193 -10.61 11.05 -4.75
CA PRO A 193 -10.59 11.46 -6.16
C PRO A 193 -9.75 10.58 -7.07
N SER A 194 -8.79 9.82 -6.55
CA SER A 194 -7.96 8.87 -7.32
C SER A 194 -8.54 7.47 -7.45
N SER A 195 -9.61 7.16 -6.72
CA SER A 195 -10.24 5.85 -6.83
C SER A 195 -10.82 5.65 -8.24
N PHE A 196 -10.55 4.48 -8.83
CA PHE A 196 -11.18 4.05 -10.07
C PHE A 196 -12.71 4.21 -10.00
N PHE A 197 -13.32 3.86 -8.87
CA PHE A 197 -14.76 3.86 -8.70
C PHE A 197 -15.35 5.26 -8.56
N VAL A 198 -14.56 6.26 -8.18
CA VAL A 198 -14.96 7.68 -8.19
C VAL A 198 -14.84 8.26 -9.61
N ARG A 199 -13.83 7.83 -10.36
CA ARG A 199 -13.52 8.36 -11.70
C ARG A 199 -14.24 7.69 -12.86
N ARG A 200 -14.70 6.44 -12.69
CA ARG A 200 -15.38 5.68 -13.73
C ARG A 200 -16.63 5.01 -13.20
N SER A 201 -17.76 5.30 -13.83
CA SER A 201 -19.02 4.58 -13.60
C SER A 201 -18.85 3.16 -14.10
N PHE A 202 -19.07 2.17 -13.23
CA PHE A 202 -18.75 0.78 -13.52
C PHE A 202 -19.91 -0.14 -13.12
N CYS A 203 -20.22 -1.09 -13.98
CA CYS A 203 -21.13 -2.20 -13.72
C CYS A 203 -20.74 -3.41 -14.57
N SER A 204 -20.54 -4.57 -13.94
CA SER A 204 -20.11 -5.80 -14.62
C SER A 204 -20.95 -6.98 -14.16
N LEU A 205 -21.34 -7.84 -15.11
CA LEU A 205 -22.16 -9.01 -14.85
C LEU A 205 -21.61 -10.20 -15.63
N GLN A 206 -21.43 -11.33 -14.95
CA GLN A 206 -21.04 -12.59 -15.58
C GLN A 206 -22.25 -13.21 -16.28
N LEU A 207 -22.04 -13.67 -17.51
CA LEU A 207 -23.01 -14.41 -18.31
C LEU A 207 -22.44 -15.82 -18.59
N PRO A 208 -23.26 -16.79 -19.00
CA PRO A 208 -22.75 -18.09 -19.43
C PRO A 208 -21.69 -17.91 -20.54
N ARG A 209 -20.45 -18.32 -20.28
CA ARG A 209 -19.27 -18.16 -21.16
C ARG A 209 -19.01 -16.73 -21.67
N ALA A 210 -19.51 -15.72 -20.97
CA ALA A 210 -19.35 -14.34 -21.39
C ALA A 210 -19.40 -13.40 -20.18
N ARG A 211 -19.12 -12.12 -20.43
CA ARG A 211 -19.25 -11.06 -19.44
C ARG A 211 -19.62 -9.78 -20.12
N LEU A 212 -20.58 -9.06 -19.53
CA LEU A 212 -20.96 -7.73 -19.97
C LEU A 212 -20.45 -6.70 -18.96
N THR A 213 -19.76 -5.67 -19.43
CA THR A 213 -19.23 -4.60 -18.58
C THR A 213 -19.59 -3.24 -19.16
N TYR A 214 -20.36 -2.47 -18.40
CA TYR A 214 -20.52 -1.04 -18.58
C TYR A 214 -19.39 -0.33 -17.82
N MET A 215 -18.61 0.49 -18.50
CA MET A 215 -17.52 1.27 -17.91
C MET A 215 -17.42 2.63 -18.60
N GLY A 216 -17.69 3.71 -17.87
CA GLY A 216 -17.64 5.06 -18.43
C GLY A 216 -18.69 5.26 -19.52
N ARG A 217 -18.26 5.50 -20.76
CA ARG A 217 -19.11 5.51 -21.96
C ARG A 217 -18.93 4.29 -22.84
N SER A 218 -18.29 3.23 -22.36
CA SER A 218 -18.11 2.01 -23.12
C SER A 218 -18.97 0.86 -22.58
N LEU A 219 -19.58 0.12 -23.49
CA LEU A 219 -20.10 -1.23 -23.25
C LEU A 219 -19.11 -2.23 -23.81
N ILE A 220 -18.61 -3.10 -22.95
CA ILE A 220 -17.62 -4.12 -23.27
C ILE A 220 -18.29 -5.48 -23.13
N SER A 221 -18.39 -6.21 -24.23
CA SER A 221 -18.79 -7.62 -24.23
C SER A 221 -17.53 -8.46 -24.35
N THR A 222 -17.31 -9.36 -23.39
CA THR A 222 -16.21 -10.32 -23.40
C THR A 222 -16.81 -11.71 -23.58
N GLU A 223 -16.40 -12.45 -24.60
CA GLU A 223 -16.76 -13.85 -24.81
C GLU A 223 -15.56 -14.73 -24.50
N TYR A 224 -15.75 -15.78 -23.69
CA TYR A 224 -14.68 -16.65 -23.23
C TYR A 224 -14.52 -17.87 -24.14
N THR A 225 -13.31 -18.07 -24.65
CA THR A 225 -12.95 -19.23 -25.47
C THR A 225 -12.34 -20.32 -24.59
N LYS A 226 -12.34 -21.56 -25.09
CA LYS A 226 -11.69 -22.67 -24.38
C LYS A 226 -10.20 -22.39 -24.17
N GLY A 227 -9.67 -22.81 -23.03
CA GLY A 227 -8.24 -22.70 -22.73
C GLY A 227 -7.76 -21.31 -22.28
N GLY A 228 -8.68 -20.40 -21.92
CA GLY A 228 -8.34 -19.11 -21.29
C GLY A 228 -8.30 -17.91 -22.23
N GLY A 229 -8.60 -18.08 -23.52
CA GLY A 229 -8.73 -16.96 -24.45
C GLY A 229 -10.03 -16.17 -24.23
N SER A 230 -10.07 -14.95 -24.76
CA SER A 230 -11.31 -14.16 -24.80
C SER A 230 -11.36 -13.23 -26.01
N VAL A 231 -12.56 -13.01 -26.53
CA VAL A 231 -12.82 -12.01 -27.58
C VAL A 231 -13.56 -10.84 -26.94
N LYS A 232 -13.07 -9.62 -27.16
CA LYS A 232 -13.67 -8.40 -26.63
C LYS A 232 -14.22 -7.54 -27.75
N THR A 233 -15.46 -7.11 -27.61
CA THR A 233 -16.06 -6.05 -28.43
C THR A 233 -16.38 -4.86 -27.55
N ILE A 234 -16.06 -3.67 -28.04
CA ILE A 234 -16.29 -2.41 -27.33
C ILE A 234 -17.24 -1.57 -28.18
N ARG A 235 -18.30 -1.06 -27.56
CA ARG A 235 -19.26 -0.15 -28.16
C ARG A 235 -19.36 1.09 -27.31
N GLU A 236 -19.17 2.25 -27.92
CA GLU A 236 -19.41 3.54 -27.26
C GLU A 236 -20.92 3.76 -27.03
N LEU A 237 -21.24 4.47 -25.96
CA LEU A 237 -22.59 4.75 -25.48
C LEU A 237 -22.80 6.25 -25.36
N THR A 238 -24.01 6.70 -25.66
CA THR A 238 -24.43 8.06 -25.26
C THR A 238 -25.01 8.05 -23.84
N ASP A 239 -25.02 9.21 -23.19
CA ASP A 239 -25.55 9.37 -21.83
C ASP A 239 -27.04 9.00 -21.75
N GLU A 240 -27.79 9.14 -22.85
CA GLU A 240 -29.21 8.78 -22.96
C GLU A 240 -29.46 7.27 -23.05
N GLU A 241 -28.52 6.51 -23.60
CA GLU A 241 -28.63 5.04 -23.73
C GLU A 241 -28.32 4.31 -22.42
N ILE A 242 -27.52 4.91 -21.54
CA ILE A 242 -27.01 4.24 -20.33
C ILE A 242 -28.14 3.80 -19.38
N PRO A 243 -29.18 4.61 -19.08
CA PRO A 243 -30.27 4.18 -18.21
C PRO A 243 -31.07 2.99 -18.75
N SER A 244 -31.33 2.93 -20.06
CA SER A 244 -32.02 1.78 -20.67
C SER A 244 -31.13 0.55 -20.68
N LEU A 245 -29.84 0.71 -21.00
CA LEU A 245 -28.84 -0.36 -20.92
C LEU A 245 -28.78 -0.99 -19.52
N LEU A 246 -28.67 -0.17 -18.47
CA LEU A 246 -28.60 -0.64 -17.08
C LEU A 246 -29.85 -1.45 -16.70
N ARG A 247 -31.03 -0.98 -17.08
CA ARG A 247 -32.28 -1.70 -16.80
C ARG A 247 -32.37 -3.00 -17.60
N ASP A 248 -32.14 -2.93 -18.91
CA ASP A 248 -32.46 -4.02 -19.83
C ASP A 248 -31.38 -5.13 -19.84
N LYS A 249 -30.12 -4.78 -19.54
CA LYS A 249 -28.99 -5.74 -19.53
C LYS A 249 -28.48 -6.11 -18.15
N PHE A 250 -28.56 -5.20 -17.18
CA PHE A 250 -28.07 -5.44 -15.81
C PHE A 250 -29.21 -5.56 -14.79
N GLY A 251 -30.46 -5.33 -15.17
CA GLY A 251 -31.61 -5.36 -14.26
C GLY A 251 -31.62 -4.21 -13.24
N ILE A 252 -30.83 -3.15 -13.47
CA ILE A 252 -30.62 -2.05 -12.53
C ILE A 252 -31.53 -0.88 -12.86
N VAL A 253 -32.32 -0.45 -11.87
CA VAL A 253 -33.07 0.81 -11.89
C VAL A 253 -32.55 1.69 -10.76
N LEU A 254 -32.06 2.88 -11.11
CA LEU A 254 -31.56 3.86 -10.15
C LEU A 254 -32.69 4.77 -9.68
N SER A 255 -32.71 5.11 -8.40
CA SER A 255 -33.64 6.09 -7.82
C SER A 255 -33.25 7.53 -8.16
N GLY A 256 -31.95 7.80 -8.28
CA GLY A 256 -31.40 9.10 -8.64
C GLY A 256 -30.92 9.16 -10.08
N LYS A 257 -30.66 10.37 -10.57
CA LYS A 257 -29.98 10.60 -11.84
C LYS A 257 -28.52 10.14 -11.72
N LEU A 258 -28.08 9.29 -12.65
CA LEU A 258 -26.67 8.92 -12.78
C LEU A 258 -25.87 10.06 -13.41
N ILE A 259 -24.79 10.49 -12.76
CA ILE A 259 -23.78 11.38 -13.35
C ILE A 259 -22.66 10.49 -13.90
N VAL A 260 -22.68 10.24 -15.21
CA VAL A 260 -21.71 9.35 -15.85
C VAL A 260 -20.29 9.90 -15.68
N LYS A 261 -19.41 9.08 -15.10
CA LYS A 261 -17.98 9.35 -14.92
C LYS A 261 -17.17 8.48 -15.86
N ASP A 262 -16.27 9.09 -16.61
CA ASP A 262 -15.41 8.42 -17.58
C ASP A 262 -14.04 9.11 -17.66
N GLU A 263 -13.37 9.18 -16.52
CA GLU A 263 -12.06 9.82 -16.37
C GLU A 263 -10.97 8.74 -16.30
N ASP A 264 -9.79 9.01 -16.84
CA ASP A 264 -8.66 8.07 -16.74
C ASP A 264 -8.18 7.91 -15.29
N ILE A 265 -7.68 6.70 -14.99
CA ILE A 265 -6.99 6.42 -13.73
C ILE A 265 -5.66 7.19 -13.78
N VAL A 266 -5.59 8.31 -13.06
CA VAL A 266 -4.34 9.00 -12.79
C VAL A 266 -3.98 8.60 -11.37
N ILE A 267 -2.78 8.01 -11.17
CA ILE A 267 -2.18 7.85 -9.85
C ILE A 267 -2.35 9.20 -9.15
N PRO A 268 -2.94 9.25 -7.93
CA PRO A 268 -3.13 10.51 -7.25
C PRO A 268 -1.78 11.20 -7.22
N ASN A 269 -1.67 12.35 -7.89
CA ASN A 269 -0.59 13.24 -7.54
C ASN A 269 -0.85 13.68 -6.10
N ALA A 270 0.19 14.13 -5.41
CA ALA A 270 0.10 14.51 -4.01
C ALA A 270 -1.08 15.42 -3.66
N SER A 271 -1.51 16.29 -4.58
CA SER A 271 -2.64 17.22 -4.38
C SER A 271 -4.01 16.55 -4.24
N GLN A 272 -4.09 15.25 -4.53
CA GLN A 272 -5.33 14.45 -4.49
C GLN A 272 -5.39 13.47 -3.31
N LEU A 273 -4.35 13.40 -2.48
CA LEU A 273 -4.31 12.55 -1.29
C LEU A 273 -4.89 13.28 -0.08
N ASP A 274 -5.68 12.56 0.73
CA ASP A 274 -6.08 13.01 2.06
C ASP A 274 -5.24 12.32 3.14
N CYS A 275 -4.02 12.81 3.33
CA CYS A 275 -3.09 12.21 4.28
C CYS A 275 -3.58 12.27 5.75
N SER A 276 -4.76 12.82 6.06
CA SER A 276 -5.37 12.71 7.38
C SER A 276 -6.09 11.36 7.63
N SER A 277 -6.37 10.59 6.58
CA SER A 277 -7.07 9.30 6.69
C SER A 277 -6.16 8.17 7.21
N LYS A 278 -6.65 7.40 8.18
CA LYS A 278 -5.95 6.24 8.75
C LYS A 278 -5.70 5.11 7.76
N VAL A 279 -6.42 5.08 6.64
CA VAL A 279 -6.18 4.11 5.55
C VAL A 279 -4.74 4.19 5.04
N TYR A 280 -4.17 5.39 4.99
CA TYR A 280 -2.80 5.60 4.54
C TYR A 280 -1.76 5.02 5.52
N LEU A 281 -2.11 4.89 6.80
CA LEU A 281 -1.20 4.27 7.76
C LEU A 281 -1.00 2.78 7.45
N ASN A 282 -2.05 2.05 7.07
CA ASN A 282 -1.93 0.63 6.68
C ASN A 282 -0.96 0.43 5.51
N LEU A 283 -1.04 1.31 4.51
CA LEU A 283 -0.15 1.31 3.35
C LEU A 283 1.30 1.63 3.72
N TYR A 284 1.51 2.60 4.60
CA TYR A 284 2.84 2.88 5.14
C TYR A 284 3.41 1.66 5.90
N LEU A 285 2.61 1.05 6.79
CA LEU A 285 3.04 -0.12 7.55
C LEU A 285 3.44 -1.27 6.64
N GLU A 286 2.68 -1.50 5.57
CA GLU A 286 3.03 -2.48 4.56
C GLU A 286 4.31 -2.11 3.80
N ARG A 287 4.49 -0.83 3.43
CA ARG A 287 5.71 -0.33 2.79
C ARG A 287 6.96 -0.63 3.61
N ILE A 288 6.83 -0.68 4.93
CA ILE A 288 7.90 -1.01 5.87
C ILE A 288 7.89 -2.48 6.35
N GLY A 289 7.11 -3.35 5.70
CA GLY A 289 7.09 -4.78 5.96
C GLY A 289 6.32 -5.21 7.21
N ILE A 290 5.44 -4.36 7.73
CA ILE A 290 4.58 -4.64 8.88
C ILE A 290 3.18 -5.01 8.38
N THR A 291 2.90 -6.31 8.24
CA THR A 291 1.61 -6.82 7.69
C THR A 291 0.67 -7.41 8.74
N LYS A 292 1.18 -7.78 9.92
CA LYS A 292 0.44 -8.51 10.97
C LYS A 292 -0.20 -7.62 12.05
N PHE A 293 0.10 -6.33 12.08
CA PHE A 293 -0.46 -5.42 13.08
C PHE A 293 -1.73 -4.77 12.53
N LYS A 294 -2.88 -5.06 13.15
CA LYS A 294 -4.07 -4.25 12.89
C LYS A 294 -3.80 -2.84 13.42
N VAL A 295 -3.89 -1.81 12.58
CA VAL A 295 -3.74 -0.39 12.99
C VAL A 295 -4.61 -0.05 14.19
N SER A 296 -5.81 -0.62 14.28
CA SER A 296 -6.73 -0.46 15.43
C SER A 296 -6.17 -0.93 16.78
N SER A 297 -5.13 -1.76 16.77
CA SER A 297 -4.46 -2.29 17.97
C SER A 297 -3.14 -1.57 18.31
N MET A 298 -2.62 -0.72 17.43
CA MET A 298 -1.35 0.00 17.67
C MET A 298 -1.61 1.21 18.57
N GLN A 299 -1.16 1.12 19.83
CA GLN A 299 -1.17 2.22 20.79
C GLN A 299 0.23 2.88 20.87
N PRO A 300 0.32 4.19 21.15
CA PRO A 300 1.60 4.85 21.30
C PRO A 300 2.35 4.26 22.52
N SER A 301 3.45 3.58 22.25
CA SER A 301 4.28 2.88 23.25
C SER A 301 5.74 2.83 22.77
N LEU A 302 6.70 2.68 23.68
CA LEU A 302 8.10 2.54 23.28
C LEU A 302 8.34 1.32 22.38
N SER A 303 7.63 0.20 22.62
CA SER A 303 7.71 -0.99 21.77
C SER A 303 7.26 -0.70 20.35
N THR A 304 6.12 -0.02 20.18
CA THR A 304 5.61 0.36 18.86
C THR A 304 6.55 1.33 18.16
N LEU A 305 7.09 2.31 18.88
CA LEU A 305 8.06 3.27 18.34
C LEU A 305 9.32 2.58 17.82
N ARG A 306 9.90 1.66 18.60
CA ARG A 306 11.06 0.85 18.19
C ARG A 306 10.77 0.04 16.94
N THR A 307 9.63 -0.66 16.90
CA THR A 307 9.21 -1.43 15.72
C THR A 307 9.11 -0.55 14.49
N LEU A 308 8.44 0.59 14.57
CA LEU A 308 8.29 1.51 13.43
C LEU A 308 9.63 2.06 12.95
N HIS A 309 10.47 2.50 13.88
CA HIS A 309 11.78 3.08 13.57
C HIS A 309 12.68 2.07 12.85
N HIS A 310 12.79 0.86 13.40
CA HIS A 310 13.61 -0.21 12.85
C HIS A 310 13.12 -0.67 11.47
N HIS A 311 11.82 -0.93 11.34
CA HIS A 311 11.23 -1.36 10.07
C HIS A 311 11.31 -0.29 8.97
N HIS A 312 11.18 1.00 9.33
CA HIS A 312 11.39 2.10 8.39
C HIS A 312 12.81 2.08 7.83
N LEU A 313 13.82 2.02 8.69
CA LEU A 313 15.23 2.01 8.28
C LEU A 313 15.60 0.80 7.40
N LEU A 314 14.98 -0.36 7.65
CA LEU A 314 15.18 -1.58 6.85
C LEU A 314 14.49 -1.54 5.48
N SER A 315 13.53 -0.63 5.27
CA SER A 315 12.63 -0.70 4.11
C SER A 315 12.65 0.55 3.22
N VAL A 316 12.93 1.72 3.80
CA VAL A 316 12.91 3.02 3.12
C VAL A 316 14.34 3.51 2.93
N PRO A 317 14.82 3.65 1.69
CA PRO A 317 16.17 4.15 1.44
C PRO A 317 16.32 5.64 1.78
N PHE A 318 17.48 5.99 2.32
CA PHE A 318 17.97 7.37 2.39
C PHE A 318 18.69 7.69 1.06
N GLU A 319 18.17 8.60 0.24
CA GLU A 319 18.60 8.80 -1.15
C GLU A 319 18.46 10.24 -1.66
N SER A 320 19.26 10.59 -2.68
CA SER A 320 19.23 11.89 -3.39
C SER A 320 18.88 11.79 -4.88
N LEU A 321 18.44 10.63 -5.35
CA LEU A 321 18.24 10.27 -6.75
C LEU A 321 17.26 11.19 -7.48
N SER A 322 16.25 11.75 -6.79
CA SER A 322 15.33 12.73 -7.42
C SER A 322 16.08 13.92 -8.02
N ILE A 323 17.10 14.44 -7.34
CA ILE A 323 17.94 15.55 -7.84
C ILE A 323 18.61 15.17 -9.16
N HIS A 324 19.12 13.93 -9.23
CA HIS A 324 19.89 13.40 -10.35
C HIS A 324 19.04 12.79 -11.47
N SER A 325 17.71 12.72 -11.28
CA SER A 325 16.74 12.29 -12.28
C SER A 325 15.82 13.43 -12.75
N GLY A 326 16.11 14.68 -12.36
CA GLY A 326 15.34 15.87 -12.76
C GLY A 326 14.03 16.06 -12.01
N GLU A 327 13.82 15.38 -10.88
CA GLU A 327 12.65 15.53 -10.02
C GLU A 327 12.93 16.55 -8.90
N LYS A 328 11.98 17.46 -8.65
CA LYS A 328 12.06 18.39 -7.52
C LYS A 328 11.61 17.72 -6.22
N ILE A 329 12.37 17.94 -5.15
CA ILE A 329 11.98 17.54 -3.80
C ILE A 329 11.05 18.62 -3.22
N ILE A 330 9.87 18.17 -2.75
CA ILE A 330 8.81 19.03 -2.22
C ILE A 330 8.51 18.60 -0.78
N LEU A 331 8.68 19.54 0.18
CA LEU A 331 8.35 19.31 1.58
C LEU A 331 6.85 19.49 1.85
N ASP A 332 6.11 18.48 1.44
CA ASP A 332 4.68 18.34 1.68
C ASP A 332 4.37 16.88 1.98
N THR A 333 3.58 16.63 3.02
CA THR A 333 3.33 15.27 3.52
C THR A 333 2.75 14.36 2.45
N CYS A 334 1.85 14.85 1.61
CA CYS A 334 1.23 14.03 0.57
C CYS A 334 2.18 13.80 -0.61
N TRP A 335 3.05 14.74 -0.94
CA TRP A 335 4.12 14.54 -1.94
C TRP A 335 5.13 13.49 -1.47
N ILE A 336 5.54 13.60 -0.21
CA ILE A 336 6.46 12.64 0.42
C ILE A 336 5.83 11.26 0.50
N TYR A 337 4.56 11.17 0.92
CA TYR A 337 3.83 9.92 1.03
C TYR A 337 3.67 9.23 -0.33
N GLU A 338 3.24 9.96 -1.35
CA GLU A 338 3.10 9.43 -2.72
C GLU A 338 4.43 8.89 -3.24
N LYS A 339 5.53 9.64 -3.04
CA LYS A 339 6.87 9.23 -3.44
C LYS A 339 7.33 7.97 -2.70
N ILE A 340 7.37 8.01 -1.38
CA ILE A 340 8.01 6.97 -0.56
C ILE A 340 7.13 5.72 -0.47
N VAL A 341 5.81 5.90 -0.25
CA VAL A 341 4.88 4.81 0.01
C VAL A 341 4.31 4.27 -1.29
N LEU A 342 3.73 5.11 -2.15
CA LEU A 342 3.02 4.63 -3.35
C LEU A 342 3.98 4.27 -4.50
N ARG A 343 5.05 5.06 -4.71
CA ARG A 343 6.08 4.78 -5.73
C ARG A 343 7.26 3.94 -5.21
N HIS A 344 7.22 3.50 -3.95
CA HIS A 344 8.29 2.71 -3.32
C HIS A 344 9.68 3.35 -3.42
N ARG A 345 9.77 4.69 -3.49
CA ARG A 345 11.03 5.42 -3.47
C ARG A 345 11.58 5.57 -2.05
N GLY A 346 12.76 6.18 -1.96
CA GLY A 346 13.28 6.75 -0.73
C GLY A 346 13.17 8.27 -0.73
N GLY A 347 13.89 8.91 0.17
CA GLY A 347 14.13 10.35 0.14
C GLY A 347 15.35 10.72 0.96
N PHE A 348 15.68 12.01 1.07
CA PHE A 348 16.70 12.44 2.03
C PHE A 348 16.06 12.78 3.40
N CYS A 349 16.76 13.50 4.29
CA CYS A 349 16.41 13.53 5.71
C CYS A 349 15.05 14.17 5.96
N PHE A 350 14.72 15.25 5.24
CA PHE A 350 13.43 15.95 5.38
C PHE A 350 12.25 15.10 4.91
N GLU A 351 12.44 14.25 3.90
CA GLU A 351 11.39 13.37 3.39
C GLU A 351 11.18 12.17 4.33
N ASN A 352 12.25 11.50 4.78
CA ASN A 352 12.14 10.36 5.71
C ASN A 352 11.60 10.79 7.06
N ASN A 353 12.23 11.78 7.71
CA ASN A 353 11.78 12.24 9.02
C ASN A 353 10.45 13.03 8.91
N GLY A 354 10.15 13.65 7.77
CA GLY A 354 8.83 14.24 7.51
C GLY A 354 7.70 13.21 7.38
N LEU A 355 7.95 12.09 6.69
CA LEU A 355 7.01 10.98 6.65
C LEU A 355 6.85 10.35 8.03
N PHE A 356 7.95 10.15 8.75
CA PHE A 356 7.92 9.55 10.08
C PHE A 356 7.20 10.45 11.09
N LEU A 357 7.35 11.78 10.98
CA LEU A 357 6.57 12.76 11.76
C LEU A 357 5.07 12.52 11.58
N TRP A 358 4.61 12.38 10.33
CA TRP A 358 3.21 12.12 10.02
C TRP A 358 2.73 10.78 10.60
N VAL A 359 3.54 9.71 10.50
CA VAL A 359 3.22 8.39 11.09
C VAL A 359 3.03 8.50 12.60
N LEU A 360 3.96 9.17 13.27
CA LEU A 360 3.92 9.35 14.73
C LEU A 360 2.68 10.15 15.16
N GLN A 361 2.36 11.24 14.47
CA GLN A 361 1.15 12.03 14.73
C GLN A 361 -0.13 11.20 14.51
N THR A 362 -0.18 10.42 13.42
CA THR A 362 -1.35 9.59 13.07
C THR A 362 -1.60 8.48 14.11
N LEU A 363 -0.54 7.95 14.71
CA LEU A 363 -0.59 6.97 15.80
C LEU A 363 -0.82 7.57 17.19
N GLY A 364 -0.94 8.90 17.30
CA GLY A 364 -1.23 9.60 18.55
C GLY A 364 -0.02 9.88 19.43
N TYR A 365 1.20 9.77 18.91
CA TYR A 365 2.38 10.34 19.58
C TYR A 365 2.32 11.87 19.50
N ASN A 366 3.08 12.53 20.38
CA ASN A 366 3.29 13.99 20.34
C ASN A 366 4.75 14.32 19.97
N PRO A 367 5.15 14.13 18.69
CA PRO A 367 6.50 14.42 18.25
C PRO A 367 6.78 15.92 18.16
N ARG A 368 7.96 16.34 18.60
CA ARG A 368 8.54 17.67 18.36
C ARG A 368 9.57 17.58 17.24
N VAL A 369 9.55 18.55 16.34
CA VAL A 369 10.55 18.68 15.28
C VAL A 369 11.70 19.53 15.81
N LEU A 370 12.94 19.07 15.62
CA LEU A 370 14.14 19.80 16.01
C LEU A 370 15.06 19.99 14.79
N SER A 371 15.91 21.01 14.85
CA SER A 371 16.95 21.26 13.84
C SER A 371 18.32 20.83 14.33
N ALA A 372 19.00 20.04 13.51
CA ALA A 372 20.38 19.62 13.72
C ALA A 372 21.32 20.18 12.64
N ARG A 373 22.59 20.31 13.04
CA ARG A 373 23.70 20.69 12.17
C ARG A 373 24.67 19.52 12.08
N VAL A 374 24.77 18.94 10.88
CA VAL A 374 25.63 17.79 10.61
C VAL A 374 27.10 18.22 10.60
N LEU A 375 27.97 17.43 11.22
CA LEU A 375 29.41 17.64 11.11
C LEU A 375 29.92 16.96 9.84
N ASN A 376 30.44 17.74 8.90
CA ASN A 376 31.01 17.17 7.68
C ASN A 376 32.30 16.41 7.99
N LYS A 377 32.34 15.11 7.68
CA LYS A 377 33.49 14.23 8.00
C LYS A 377 34.80 14.67 7.32
N LEU A 378 34.72 15.26 6.13
CA LEU A 378 35.91 15.64 5.35
C LEU A 378 36.48 16.98 5.79
N THR A 379 35.62 17.94 6.12
CA THR A 379 36.05 19.32 6.43
C THR A 379 36.12 19.62 7.93
N GLY A 380 35.45 18.83 8.77
CA GLY A 380 35.30 19.11 10.21
C GLY A 380 34.43 20.34 10.51
N VAL A 381 33.67 20.82 9.52
CA VAL A 381 32.81 22.01 9.65
C VAL A 381 31.36 21.58 9.79
N TYR A 382 30.63 22.25 10.70
CA TYR A 382 29.19 22.06 10.84
C TYR A 382 28.44 22.70 9.68
N GLU A 383 27.48 21.96 9.14
CA GLU A 383 26.53 22.45 8.16
C GLU A 383 25.72 23.66 8.68
N ARG A 384 25.01 24.29 7.76
CA ARG A 384 24.12 25.42 8.04
C ARG A 384 23.02 25.02 9.05
N PRO A 385 22.44 25.98 9.80
CA PRO A 385 21.21 25.72 10.56
C PRO A 385 20.14 25.08 9.66
N PHE A 386 19.24 24.25 10.20
CA PHE A 386 18.21 23.53 9.45
C PHE A 386 18.72 22.48 8.44
N ALA A 387 20.02 22.15 8.40
CA ALA A 387 20.55 21.18 7.44
C ALA A 387 20.08 19.73 7.69
N HIS A 388 19.65 19.40 8.91
CA HIS A 388 19.09 18.09 9.24
C HIS A 388 17.88 18.25 10.15
N LEU A 389 16.80 17.53 9.84
CA LEU A 389 15.58 17.48 10.63
C LEU A 389 15.61 16.20 11.46
N ILE A 390 15.42 16.32 12.77
CA ILE A 390 15.28 15.18 13.68
C ILE A 390 13.99 15.32 14.48
N LEU A 391 13.50 14.21 15.02
CA LEU A 391 12.28 14.18 15.81
C LEU A 391 12.58 13.80 17.26
N MET A 392 11.75 14.30 18.18
CA MET A 392 11.80 13.89 19.58
C MET A 392 10.38 13.59 20.06
N VAL A 393 10.17 12.45 20.70
CA VAL A 393 8.89 12.09 21.32
C VAL A 393 9.04 12.01 22.83
N GLU A 394 7.99 12.41 23.55
CA GLU A 394 7.87 12.20 24.99
C GLU A 394 6.94 11.01 25.25
N LEU A 395 7.45 10.00 25.95
CA LEU A 395 6.75 8.76 26.27
C LEU A 395 7.12 8.32 27.68
N GLU A 396 6.11 8.03 28.50
CA GLU A 396 6.29 7.52 29.87
C GLU A 396 7.21 8.42 30.73
N GLY A 397 7.13 9.75 30.55
CA GLY A 397 7.96 10.73 31.26
C GLY A 397 9.41 10.81 30.78
N ARG A 398 9.77 10.13 29.70
CA ARG A 398 11.10 10.15 29.07
C ARG A 398 11.05 10.76 27.67
N ARG A 399 12.16 11.37 27.25
CA ARG A 399 12.32 11.94 25.91
C ARG A 399 13.18 11.01 25.07
N TRP A 400 12.72 10.73 23.85
CA TRP A 400 13.37 9.82 22.91
C TRP A 400 13.63 10.55 21.61
N LEU A 401 14.88 10.56 21.18
CA LEU A 401 15.29 11.05 19.87
C LEU A 401 14.95 9.98 18.82
N CYS A 402 14.33 10.39 17.74
CA CYS A 402 13.95 9.55 16.60
C CYS A 402 14.54 10.15 15.33
N ASP A 403 15.34 9.38 14.62
CA ASP A 403 16.00 9.82 13.40
C ASP A 403 16.14 8.68 12.41
N VAL A 404 15.15 8.57 11.52
CA VAL A 404 15.13 7.59 10.43
C VAL A 404 15.75 8.15 9.14
N GLY A 405 16.24 9.39 9.17
CA GLY A 405 16.63 10.17 7.98
C GLY A 405 18.12 10.49 7.88
N PHE A 406 18.99 10.00 8.76
CA PHE A 406 20.42 10.33 8.74
C PHE A 406 21.27 9.43 7.82
N GLY A 407 20.75 8.27 7.41
CA GLY A 407 21.57 7.23 6.82
C GLY A 407 22.32 6.48 7.92
N GLU A 408 23.59 6.79 8.18
CA GLU A 408 24.49 6.04 9.11
C GLU A 408 24.23 6.25 10.63
N GLY A 409 22.98 6.57 11.00
CA GLY A 409 22.58 6.95 12.35
C GLY A 409 22.16 5.80 13.26
N ILE A 410 21.46 6.14 14.34
CA ILE A 410 20.84 5.21 15.29
C ILE A 410 19.85 4.28 14.58
N ALA A 411 19.81 3.01 14.98
CA ALA A 411 18.87 2.00 14.48
C ALA A 411 17.55 1.98 15.29
N GLU A 412 17.59 2.49 16.52
CA GLU A 412 16.44 2.58 17.43
C GLU A 412 16.31 3.98 18.05
N PRO A 413 15.11 4.37 18.51
CA PRO A 413 14.92 5.61 19.26
C PRO A 413 15.89 5.70 20.44
N PHE A 414 16.63 6.80 20.53
CA PHE A 414 17.71 6.97 21.49
C PHE A 414 17.26 7.83 22.67
N PRO A 415 17.46 7.42 23.92
CA PRO A 415 17.01 8.21 25.07
C PRO A 415 17.80 9.52 25.15
N LEU A 416 17.09 10.64 25.33
CA LEU A 416 17.69 11.97 25.45
C LEU A 416 18.24 12.19 26.87
N GLU A 417 19.32 11.48 27.18
CA GLU A 417 20.01 11.48 28.48
C GLU A 417 21.51 11.73 28.28
N ALA A 418 22.06 12.75 28.94
CA ALA A 418 23.45 13.13 28.80
C ALA A 418 24.39 12.06 29.40
N GLY A 419 25.38 11.63 28.63
CA GLY A 419 26.31 10.56 29.01
C GLY A 419 25.73 9.15 28.88
N TRP A 420 24.49 8.99 28.42
CA TRP A 420 23.95 7.68 28.09
C TRP A 420 24.70 7.11 26.89
N GLU A 421 25.27 5.91 27.04
CA GLU A 421 25.93 5.15 25.99
C GLU A 421 25.11 3.90 25.70
N GLU A 422 24.81 3.64 24.43
CA GLU A 422 24.03 2.48 24.01
C GLU A 422 24.69 1.80 22.82
N GLU A 423 24.85 0.48 22.90
CA GLU A 423 25.23 -0.35 21.76
C GLU A 423 23.95 -0.74 21.00
N GLN A 424 23.91 -0.39 19.73
CA GLN A 424 22.90 -0.81 18.75
C GLN A 424 23.61 -1.57 17.62
N ASP A 425 22.86 -2.32 16.81
CA ASP A 425 23.46 -3.07 15.69
C ASP A 425 24.26 -2.16 14.73
N SER A 426 23.83 -0.91 14.55
CA SER A 426 24.50 0.06 13.68
C SER A 426 25.73 0.73 14.29
N GLY A 427 25.99 0.57 15.59
CA GLY A 427 27.10 1.23 16.30
C GLY A 427 26.86 1.47 17.78
N VAL A 428 27.89 1.96 18.47
CA VAL A 428 27.78 2.48 19.84
C VAL A 428 27.60 3.99 19.77
N TYR A 429 26.54 4.49 20.39
CA TYR A 429 26.15 5.91 20.34
C TYR A 429 26.09 6.51 21.74
N ARG A 430 26.31 7.82 21.82
CA ARG A 430 26.07 8.59 23.03
C ARG A 430 25.54 9.98 22.75
N LEU A 431 24.94 10.58 23.77
CA LEU A 431 24.63 12.00 23.79
C LEU A 431 25.54 12.74 24.76
N ARG A 432 26.25 13.73 24.24
CA ARG A 432 27.02 14.69 25.07
C ARG A 432 26.28 16.02 25.09
N VAL A 433 26.33 16.72 26.21
CA VAL A 433 25.76 18.06 26.37
C VAL A 433 26.87 19.04 26.72
N GLU A 434 26.88 20.18 26.05
CA GLU A 434 27.78 21.30 26.35
C GLU A 434 27.00 22.60 26.22
N ALA A 435 26.90 23.35 27.33
CA ALA A 435 25.96 24.45 27.48
C ALA A 435 24.53 24.02 27.13
N ASP A 436 23.91 24.61 26.09
CA ASP A 436 22.56 24.30 25.62
C ASP A 436 22.54 23.44 24.34
N GLU A 437 23.70 22.96 23.87
CA GLU A 437 23.82 22.11 22.68
C GLU A 437 23.98 20.63 23.06
N TRP A 438 23.22 19.79 22.35
CA TRP A 438 23.32 18.33 22.40
C TRP A 438 24.11 17.83 21.20
N TYR A 439 24.98 16.85 21.41
CA TYR A 439 25.84 16.24 20.41
C TYR A 439 25.55 14.75 20.34
N MET A 440 25.07 14.30 19.17
CA MET A 440 24.97 12.88 18.86
C MET A 440 26.34 12.39 18.40
N GLU A 441 26.92 11.46 19.13
CA GLU A 441 28.25 10.93 18.88
C GLU A 441 28.20 9.42 18.66
N LYS A 442 29.04 8.93 17.75
CA LYS A 442 29.24 7.51 17.44
C LYS A 442 30.67 7.11 17.77
N LYS A 443 30.84 5.94 18.40
CA LYS A 443 32.16 5.38 18.68
C LYS A 443 32.80 4.82 17.40
N GLU A 444 34.01 5.26 17.06
CA GLU A 444 34.87 4.76 15.97
C GLU A 444 36.29 4.57 16.52
N GLU A 445 36.84 3.35 16.46
CA GLU A 445 38.23 3.06 16.88
C GLU A 445 38.58 3.61 18.28
N GLU A 446 37.70 3.38 19.27
CA GLU A 446 37.77 3.91 20.64
C GLU A 446 37.61 5.43 20.81
N LEU A 447 37.43 6.18 19.72
CA LEU A 447 37.18 7.61 19.73
C LEU A 447 35.70 7.93 19.49
N TRP A 448 35.23 9.06 20.04
CA TRP A 448 33.88 9.54 19.79
C TRP A 448 33.88 10.54 18.63
N ARG A 449 33.18 10.20 17.54
CA ARG A 449 32.94 11.09 16.41
C ARG A 449 31.58 11.73 16.56
N THR A 450 31.52 13.05 16.52
CA THR A 450 30.25 13.77 16.41
C THR A 450 29.62 13.57 15.03
N LEU A 451 28.35 13.18 15.01
CA LEU A 451 27.53 13.09 13.80
C LEU A 451 26.86 14.43 13.52
N TYR A 452 26.15 14.94 14.52
CA TYR A 452 25.48 16.24 14.46
C TYR A 452 25.28 16.83 15.85
N LYS A 453 25.00 18.14 15.88
CA LYS A 453 24.59 18.84 17.09
C LYS A 453 23.25 19.54 16.92
N PHE A 454 22.51 19.73 18.00
CA PHE A 454 21.17 20.32 17.99
C PHE A 454 20.84 21.02 19.31
N THR A 455 19.80 21.85 19.30
CA THR A 455 19.16 22.40 20.50
C THR A 455 17.77 21.80 20.66
N LEU A 456 17.15 21.96 21.83
CA LEU A 456 15.77 21.52 22.07
C LEU A 456 14.72 22.55 21.63
N GLU A 457 15.13 23.53 20.84
CA GLU A 457 14.21 24.52 20.27
C GLU A 457 13.31 23.86 19.23
N GLU A 458 12.01 23.86 19.54
CA GLU A 458 11.00 23.28 18.67
C GLU A 458 10.86 24.08 17.37
N ARG A 459 10.81 23.35 16.26
CA ARG A 459 10.65 23.86 14.91
C ARG A 459 9.36 23.38 14.29
N LYS A 460 9.01 23.97 13.16
CA LYS A 460 7.95 23.48 12.28
C LYS A 460 8.57 22.75 11.09
N PHE A 461 7.83 21.81 10.53
CA PHE A 461 8.27 21.09 9.32
C PHE A 461 8.54 22.08 8.16
N GLU A 462 7.74 23.14 8.06
CA GLU A 462 7.86 24.17 7.03
C GLU A 462 9.11 25.03 7.16
N ASP A 463 9.72 25.12 8.35
CA ASP A 463 10.93 25.92 8.59
C ASP A 463 12.13 25.41 7.76
N PHE A 464 12.07 24.15 7.31
CA PHE A 464 13.14 23.49 6.54
C PHE A 464 13.05 23.75 5.02
N ARG A 465 12.01 24.44 4.53
CA ARG A 465 11.80 24.64 3.07
C ARG A 465 12.95 25.35 2.37
N GLU A 466 13.49 26.41 2.97
CA GLU A 466 14.61 27.16 2.38
C GLU A 466 15.87 26.29 2.33
N MET A 467 16.16 25.55 3.41
CA MET A 467 17.30 24.65 3.44
C MET A 467 17.13 23.47 2.49
N CYS A 468 15.92 22.96 2.31
CA CYS A 468 15.60 21.96 1.28
C CYS A 468 15.91 22.47 -0.13
N GLU A 469 15.49 23.69 -0.46
CA GLU A 469 15.83 24.31 -1.74
C GLU A 469 17.36 24.44 -1.90
N TYR A 470 18.06 24.90 -0.86
CA TYR A 470 19.52 24.99 -0.87
C TYR A 470 20.18 23.62 -1.09
N LEU A 471 19.79 22.61 -0.32
CA LEU A 471 20.40 21.28 -0.38
C LEU A 471 20.13 20.57 -1.72
N GLN A 472 19.02 20.86 -2.40
CA GLN A 472 18.71 20.22 -3.68
C GLN A 472 19.19 20.98 -4.91
N THR A 473 19.58 22.25 -4.79
CA THR A 473 19.98 23.09 -5.95
C THR A 473 21.39 23.66 -5.86
N SER A 474 21.93 23.84 -4.66
CA SER A 474 23.22 24.50 -4.51
C SER A 474 24.37 23.61 -4.99
N PRO A 475 25.29 24.11 -5.84
CA PRO A 475 26.48 23.36 -6.23
C PRO A 475 27.42 23.07 -5.06
N LYS A 476 27.21 23.71 -3.90
CA LYS A 476 27.95 23.44 -2.66
C LYS A 476 27.36 22.28 -1.85
N SER A 477 26.15 21.82 -2.18
CA SER A 477 25.46 20.77 -1.44
C SER A 477 25.94 19.39 -1.85
N PHE A 478 26.31 18.55 -0.88
CA PHE A 478 26.65 17.14 -1.07
C PHE A 478 25.65 16.40 -1.97
N PHE A 479 24.37 16.69 -1.80
CA PHE A 479 23.28 16.02 -2.51
C PHE A 479 23.23 16.37 -4.01
N VAL A 480 23.86 17.47 -4.44
CA VAL A 480 23.90 17.93 -5.84
C VAL A 480 25.11 17.38 -6.60
N TRP A 481 26.22 17.12 -5.92
CA TRP A 481 27.45 16.61 -6.56
C TRP A 481 27.72 15.13 -6.29
N LYS A 482 26.97 14.48 -5.38
CA LYS A 482 26.91 13.01 -5.28
C LYS A 482 25.49 12.47 -5.40
N SER A 483 25.33 11.48 -6.29
CA SER A 483 24.14 10.65 -6.34
C SER A 483 24.32 9.49 -5.39
N PHE A 484 23.42 9.31 -4.42
CA PHE A 484 23.54 8.19 -3.49
C PHE A 484 22.18 7.62 -3.09
N CYS A 485 22.18 6.37 -2.65
CA CYS A 485 21.04 5.66 -2.10
C CYS A 485 21.55 4.65 -1.07
N SER A 486 21.10 4.75 0.18
CA SER A 486 21.57 3.96 1.30
C SER A 486 20.41 3.29 2.00
N LEU A 487 20.52 1.98 2.25
CA LEU A 487 19.50 1.18 2.92
C LEU A 487 20.15 0.36 4.04
N MET A 488 19.52 0.36 5.22
CA MET A 488 19.95 -0.50 6.32
C MET A 488 19.56 -1.95 6.01
N LEU A 489 20.44 -2.89 6.38
CA LEU A 489 20.20 -4.32 6.32
C LEU A 489 20.26 -4.89 7.75
N PRO A 490 19.69 -6.08 8.03
CA PRO A 490 19.66 -6.65 9.38
C PRO A 490 21.03 -6.73 10.08
N HIS A 491 22.11 -6.91 9.31
CA HIS A 491 23.48 -7.01 9.84
C HIS A 491 24.45 -6.05 9.13
N GLY A 492 23.93 -4.96 8.58
CA GLY A 492 24.77 -4.06 7.80
C GLY A 492 24.03 -2.94 7.10
N ARG A 493 24.62 -2.50 5.98
CA ARG A 493 24.09 -1.45 5.13
C ARG A 493 24.58 -1.64 3.72
N LEU A 494 23.71 -1.34 2.76
CA LEU A 494 24.07 -1.24 1.37
C LEU A 494 23.98 0.22 0.93
N THR A 495 25.01 0.72 0.26
CA THR A 495 25.04 2.11 -0.22
C THR A 495 25.50 2.15 -1.67
N TYR A 496 24.61 2.60 -2.54
CA TYR A 496 24.96 3.10 -3.87
C TYR A 496 25.48 4.54 -3.75
N MET A 497 26.60 4.85 -4.40
CA MET A 497 27.19 6.18 -4.44
C MET A 497 27.92 6.38 -5.78
N GLY A 498 27.36 7.20 -6.66
CA GLY A 498 27.87 7.46 -8.00
C GLY A 498 28.03 6.19 -8.83
N HIS A 499 29.26 5.74 -9.06
CA HIS A 499 29.55 4.46 -9.74
C HIS A 499 29.99 3.35 -8.78
N ARG A 500 29.69 3.45 -7.49
CA ARG A 500 30.10 2.46 -6.49
C ARG A 500 28.92 1.85 -5.75
N LEU A 501 29.04 0.56 -5.48
CA LEU A 501 28.25 -0.15 -4.48
C LEU A 501 29.15 -0.46 -3.28
N ILE A 502 28.75 0.03 -2.11
CA ILE A 502 29.45 -0.17 -0.85
C ILE A 502 28.57 -1.05 0.04
N SER A 503 29.05 -2.24 0.36
CA SER A 503 28.45 -3.12 1.37
C SER A 503 29.20 -2.94 2.69
N THR A 504 28.46 -2.60 3.74
CA THR A 504 28.99 -2.46 5.10
C THR A 504 28.38 -3.57 5.96
N GLU A 505 29.21 -4.39 6.59
CA GLU A 505 28.80 -5.40 7.57
C GLU A 505 29.12 -4.88 8.96
N PHE A 506 28.17 -4.97 9.89
CA PHE A 506 28.38 -4.55 11.28
C PHE A 506 29.12 -5.62 12.08
N THR A 507 30.04 -5.20 12.94
CA THR A 507 30.79 -6.09 13.83
C THR A 507 30.45 -5.79 15.28
N LYS A 508 30.60 -6.79 16.17
CA LYS A 508 30.41 -6.60 17.62
C LYS A 508 31.23 -5.43 18.16
N GLY A 509 30.68 -4.67 19.12
CA GLY A 509 31.34 -3.51 19.70
C GLY A 509 31.26 -2.24 18.83
N GLY A 510 30.35 -2.21 17.86
CA GLY A 510 30.05 -1.03 17.03
C GLY A 510 31.01 -0.75 15.88
N GLY A 511 31.89 -1.69 15.54
CA GLY A 511 32.74 -1.62 14.35
C GLY A 511 32.00 -1.98 13.06
N SER A 512 32.68 -1.81 11.91
CA SER A 512 32.13 -2.26 10.62
C SER A 512 33.22 -2.62 9.61
N VAL A 513 32.92 -3.55 8.72
CA VAL A 513 33.78 -3.93 7.58
C VAL A 513 33.10 -3.46 6.29
N LYS A 514 33.87 -2.82 5.40
CA LYS A 514 33.35 -2.29 4.13
C LYS A 514 33.98 -3.00 2.94
N THR A 515 33.15 -3.39 1.98
CA THR A 515 33.58 -3.83 0.66
C THR A 515 32.98 -2.90 -0.40
N THR A 516 33.77 -2.59 -1.42
CA THR A 516 33.36 -1.68 -2.50
C THR A 516 33.47 -2.40 -3.83
N ARG A 517 32.46 -2.24 -4.66
CA ARG A 517 32.40 -2.71 -6.05
C ARG A 517 32.10 -1.53 -6.97
N GLU A 518 32.85 -1.43 -8.06
CA GLU A 518 32.56 -0.47 -9.14
C GLU A 518 31.40 -0.96 -10.02
N LEU A 519 30.62 -0.01 -10.54
CA LEU A 519 29.40 -0.23 -11.31
C LEU A 519 29.50 0.40 -12.70
N THR A 520 28.89 -0.23 -13.69
CA THR A 520 28.65 0.41 -15.01
C THR A 520 27.32 1.16 -15.02
N GLU A 521 27.16 2.17 -15.89
CA GLU A 521 25.91 2.95 -15.97
C GLU A 521 24.70 2.07 -16.32
N GLU A 522 24.90 1.03 -17.13
CA GLU A 522 23.83 0.13 -17.57
C GLU A 522 23.27 -0.75 -16.45
N GLU A 523 24.09 -1.11 -15.45
CA GLU A 523 23.64 -1.97 -14.35
C GLU A 523 22.99 -1.20 -13.20
N ILE A 524 23.20 0.11 -13.09
CA ILE A 524 22.68 0.94 -11.98
C ILE A 524 21.15 0.86 -11.86
N PRO A 525 20.34 1.03 -12.92
CA PRO A 525 18.87 0.98 -12.80
C PRO A 525 18.37 -0.38 -12.28
N ASP A 526 18.95 -1.47 -12.79
CA ASP A 526 18.60 -2.82 -12.37
C ASP A 526 19.03 -3.10 -10.92
N LEU A 527 20.21 -2.62 -10.53
CA LEU A 527 20.70 -2.70 -9.17
C LEU A 527 19.83 -1.92 -8.19
N LEU A 528 19.43 -0.69 -8.53
CA LEU A 528 18.51 0.12 -7.71
C LEU A 528 17.16 -0.59 -7.53
N ARG A 529 16.62 -1.16 -8.61
CA ARG A 529 15.37 -1.93 -8.54
C ARG A 529 15.51 -3.18 -7.66
N GLN A 530 16.55 -3.98 -7.88
CA GLN A 530 16.70 -5.29 -7.22
C GLN A 530 17.16 -5.18 -5.76
N LYS A 531 18.03 -4.21 -5.45
CA LYS A 531 18.68 -4.11 -4.12
C LYS A 531 18.07 -3.05 -3.22
N PHE A 532 17.45 -2.01 -3.79
CA PHE A 532 16.87 -0.90 -3.04
C PHE A 532 15.35 -0.76 -3.27
N GLY A 533 14.74 -1.64 -4.08
CA GLY A 533 13.31 -1.57 -4.42
C GLY A 533 12.92 -0.30 -5.17
N THR A 534 13.90 0.42 -5.74
CA THR A 534 13.72 1.78 -6.27
C THR A 534 13.65 1.76 -7.80
N VAL A 535 12.54 2.27 -8.35
CA VAL A 535 12.36 2.48 -9.79
C VAL A 535 12.23 3.97 -10.07
N LEU A 536 13.03 4.49 -10.98
CA LEU A 536 13.05 5.92 -11.33
C LEU A 536 12.16 6.18 -12.54
N SER A 537 11.41 7.29 -12.51
CA SER A 537 10.59 7.76 -13.64
C SER A 537 11.44 8.35 -14.77
N GLY A 538 12.57 8.96 -14.41
CA GLY A 538 13.49 9.63 -15.33
C GLY A 538 14.83 8.89 -15.46
N LYS A 539 15.60 9.27 -16.47
CA LYS A 539 17.00 8.82 -16.61
C LYS A 539 17.82 9.37 -15.45
N LEU A 540 18.49 8.49 -14.71
CA LEU A 540 19.46 8.88 -13.68
C LEU A 540 20.76 9.32 -14.34
N ILE A 541 21.35 10.39 -13.82
CA ILE A 541 22.72 10.81 -14.14
C ILE A 541 23.58 10.58 -12.89
N PRO A 542 24.36 9.48 -12.83
CA PRO A 542 25.24 9.22 -11.70
C PRO A 542 26.27 10.34 -11.49
N LYS A 543 26.59 10.64 -10.23
CA LYS A 543 27.52 11.69 -9.82
C LYS A 543 28.47 11.19 -8.72
N ASP A 544 29.78 11.31 -8.96
CA ASP A 544 30.86 10.85 -8.07
C ASP A 544 31.69 11.96 -7.42
N ASP A 545 31.47 13.22 -7.80
CA ASP A 545 32.40 14.35 -7.65
C ASP A 545 32.90 14.58 -6.22
#